data_AF-Q83WY9-F1
#
_entry.id   AF-Q83WY9-F1
#
_cell.length_a   1.000
_cell.length_b   1.000
_cell.length_c   1.000
_cell.angle_alpha   90.00
_cell.angle_beta   90.00
_cell.angle_gamma   90.00
#
_symmetry.space_group_name_H-M   'P 1'
#
loop_
_entity.id
_entity.type
_entity.pdbx_description
1 polymer ?
#
loop_
_entity_poly.entity_id
_entity_poly.type
_entity_poly.pdbx_seq_one_letter_code
_entity_poly.pdbx_strand_id
1 'polypeptide(L)'
;MTSKPNHTVIAMGDSFASGEGASEGNRDYYPETNWRNKASGDRDGCHRSTYAWSRQAKLPGEQLSTGELDDNWSARMDYHLIACSGSRTYNVIAPADSKDRAYDNSGELPQINQGYLDQNTDLVTISIGGNDSRFGYVITQCMGPGNPCQEKNFDNVEGKGVPDGPYQGKPLAEAIPDLISDVVAPSIQKTIEAIHDKAPNARIVLMGYPPLLSNDASCLNKVPLIGISPEESQWLNGVAQYLAQTMFETADLVRKHGVDVGYANPQAFFYGKAVCGDPESIHGIVTDLTDSDEPKIDWPFFQLGLSAQSFHPKIAGARLYADTLEAALGAWPKN
;
A
#
# COMPACT_ATOMS: atom_id res chain seq x y z
N MET A 1 29.39 -26.04 0.53
CA MET A 1 28.08 -25.49 0.17
C MET A 1 27.74 -24.48 1.24
N THR A 2 27.65 -23.20 0.89
CA THR A 2 27.19 -22.16 1.81
C THR A 2 25.70 -22.40 2.07
N SER A 3 25.31 -22.43 3.35
CA SER A 3 23.91 -22.57 3.74
C SER A 3 23.08 -21.40 3.22
N LYS A 4 21.78 -21.62 2.97
CA LYS A 4 20.81 -20.56 2.70
C LYS A 4 20.90 -19.47 3.78
N PRO A 5 20.69 -18.17 3.44
CA PRO A 5 20.53 -17.11 4.42
C PRO A 5 19.49 -17.45 5.50
N ASN A 6 19.63 -16.84 6.67
CA ASN A 6 18.69 -17.03 7.77
C ASN A 6 17.31 -16.44 7.45
N HIS A 7 17.29 -15.38 6.64
CA HIS A 7 16.08 -14.66 6.26
C HIS A 7 16.11 -14.39 4.75
N THR A 8 15.22 -15.05 4.01
CA THR A 8 14.85 -14.63 2.64
C THR A 8 13.50 -13.90 2.71
N VAL A 9 13.51 -12.59 2.48
CA VAL A 9 12.37 -11.70 2.71
C VAL A 9 11.96 -10.98 1.42
N ILE A 10 10.69 -11.11 1.04
CA ILE A 10 10.12 -10.45 -0.14
C ILE A 10 9.07 -9.44 0.31
N ALA A 11 9.35 -8.16 0.10
CA ALA A 11 8.42 -7.07 0.39
C ALA A 11 7.64 -6.69 -0.86
N MET A 12 6.33 -6.92 -0.83
CA MET A 12 5.40 -6.82 -1.95
C MET A 12 4.25 -5.88 -1.61
N GLY A 13 3.51 -5.42 -2.62
CA GLY A 13 2.31 -4.61 -2.43
C GLY A 13 2.30 -3.30 -3.19
N ASP A 14 1.52 -2.35 -2.67
CA ASP A 14 1.28 -1.04 -3.25
C ASP A 14 2.23 0.04 -2.69
N SER A 15 1.83 1.31 -2.83
CA SER A 15 2.56 2.50 -2.39
C SER A 15 2.86 2.52 -0.89
N PHE A 16 1.97 1.99 -0.06
CA PHE A 16 2.20 1.90 1.38
C PHE A 16 3.31 0.88 1.69
N ALA A 17 3.45 -0.17 0.87
CA ALA A 17 4.54 -1.14 0.97
C ALA A 17 5.84 -0.67 0.32
N SER A 18 5.78 0.05 -0.80
CA SER A 18 6.97 0.58 -1.48
C SER A 18 7.67 1.66 -0.66
N GLY A 19 6.93 2.35 0.20
CA GLY A 19 7.44 3.47 0.98
C GLY A 19 7.26 4.82 0.28
N GLU A 20 6.23 4.96 -0.55
CA GLU A 20 5.75 6.26 -1.02
C GLU A 20 5.60 7.23 0.17
N GLY A 21 6.09 8.46 0.03
CA GLY A 21 6.10 9.48 1.09
C GLY A 21 7.19 9.31 2.15
N ALA A 22 7.81 8.13 2.27
CA ALA A 22 8.89 7.88 3.22
C ALA A 22 10.24 8.38 2.65
N SER A 23 10.29 9.65 2.26
CA SER A 23 11.47 10.28 1.65
C SER A 23 11.49 11.78 1.92
N GLU A 24 12.68 12.38 1.91
CA GLU A 24 12.84 13.82 1.72
C GLU A 24 12.94 14.14 0.22
N GLY A 25 11.78 14.35 -0.42
CA GLY A 25 11.68 14.57 -1.86
C GLY A 25 12.14 13.34 -2.63
N ASN A 26 13.12 13.50 -3.53
CA ASN A 26 13.70 12.39 -4.29
C ASN A 26 14.76 11.58 -3.53
N ARG A 27 15.27 12.12 -2.41
CA ARG A 27 16.55 11.67 -1.83
C ARG A 27 16.58 10.19 -1.49
N ASP A 28 15.48 9.67 -0.95
CA ASP A 28 15.47 8.39 -0.28
C ASP A 28 14.81 7.28 -1.12
N TYR A 29 14.43 7.58 -2.37
CA TYR A 29 13.96 6.58 -3.33
C TYR A 29 15.12 5.97 -4.11
N TYR A 30 15.01 4.66 -4.41
CA TYR A 30 15.89 4.02 -5.37
C TYR A 30 15.73 4.66 -6.75
N PRO A 31 16.79 5.20 -7.38
CA PRO A 31 16.69 5.97 -8.63
C PRO A 31 16.01 5.21 -9.78
N GLU A 32 16.21 3.90 -9.85
CA GLU A 32 15.59 3.02 -10.85
C GLU A 32 14.06 2.91 -10.72
N THR A 33 13.50 3.33 -9.59
CA THR A 33 12.05 3.31 -9.30
C THR A 33 11.41 4.70 -9.19
N ASN A 34 12.19 5.74 -9.51
CA ASN A 34 11.78 7.14 -9.44
C ASN A 34 12.43 7.93 -10.58
N TRP A 35 11.97 7.68 -11.80
CA TRP A 35 12.45 8.43 -12.96
C TRP A 35 11.36 8.58 -14.01
N ARG A 36 11.50 9.62 -14.83
CA ARG A 36 10.62 9.84 -15.97
C ARG A 36 11.35 10.47 -17.15
N ASN A 37 11.18 9.86 -18.31
CA ASN A 37 11.55 10.45 -19.59
C ASN A 37 10.39 11.30 -20.12
N LYS A 38 10.50 12.63 -19.99
CA LYS A 38 9.45 13.56 -20.45
C LYS A 38 9.22 13.54 -21.96
N ALA A 39 10.17 13.07 -22.75
CA ALA A 39 10.05 13.02 -24.21
C ALA A 39 9.28 11.79 -24.70
N SER A 40 9.54 10.61 -24.13
CA SER A 40 8.81 9.38 -24.48
C SER A 40 7.54 9.18 -23.65
N GLY A 41 7.49 9.78 -22.46
CA GLY A 41 6.45 9.53 -21.45
C GLY A 41 6.73 8.31 -20.58
N ASP A 42 7.80 7.55 -20.87
CA ASP A 42 8.20 6.41 -20.05
C ASP A 42 8.56 6.88 -18.64
N ARG A 43 8.14 6.10 -17.65
CA ARG A 43 8.46 6.36 -16.25
C ARG A 43 8.50 5.06 -15.48
N ASP A 44 9.28 5.06 -14.42
CA ASP A 44 9.07 4.17 -13.30
C ASP A 44 8.74 5.03 -12.08
N GLY A 45 7.50 4.86 -11.60
CA GLY A 45 6.98 5.53 -10.42
C GLY A 45 6.64 4.55 -9.32
N CYS A 46 7.34 3.41 -9.23
CA CYS A 46 7.12 2.46 -8.14
C CYS A 46 7.50 3.04 -6.77
N HIS A 47 8.36 4.07 -6.73
CA HIS A 47 8.72 4.82 -5.53
C HIS A 47 9.09 3.89 -4.36
N ARG A 48 10.11 3.07 -4.58
CA ARG A 48 10.66 2.20 -3.55
C ARG A 48 11.64 2.98 -2.69
N SER A 49 11.29 3.18 -1.42
CA SER A 49 12.10 3.96 -0.48
C SER A 49 13.07 3.09 0.29
N THR A 50 14.27 3.63 0.51
CA THR A 50 15.25 3.11 1.49
C THR A 50 14.72 3.11 2.93
N TYR A 51 13.68 3.91 3.21
CA TYR A 51 12.93 3.95 4.46
C TYR A 51 11.58 3.22 4.41
N ALA A 52 11.32 2.37 3.40
CA ALA A 52 10.15 1.50 3.41
C ALA A 52 10.07 0.72 4.73
N TRP A 53 8.86 0.48 5.24
CA TRP A 53 8.70 -0.09 6.59
C TRP A 53 9.28 -1.50 6.72
N SER A 54 9.28 -2.29 5.64
CA SER A 54 9.93 -3.59 5.59
C SER A 54 11.45 -3.46 5.77
N ARG A 55 12.08 -2.39 5.26
CA ARG A 55 13.50 -2.09 5.49
C ARG A 55 13.76 -1.62 6.91
N GLN A 56 12.88 -0.78 7.47
CA GLN A 56 13.05 -0.27 8.83
C GLN A 56 12.86 -1.34 9.91
N ALA A 57 12.04 -2.36 9.66
CA ALA A 57 11.72 -3.38 10.66
C ALA A 57 12.89 -4.32 10.97
N LYS A 58 12.97 -4.75 12.23
CA LYS A 58 13.87 -5.79 12.72
C LYS A 58 13.18 -7.15 12.69
N LEU A 59 13.85 -8.15 12.13
CA LEU A 59 13.35 -9.52 12.16
C LEU A 59 13.63 -10.17 13.53
N PRO A 60 12.81 -11.14 13.97
CA PRO A 60 13.04 -11.86 15.22
C PRO A 60 14.47 -12.41 15.31
N GLY A 61 15.16 -12.10 16.42
CA GLY A 61 16.53 -12.53 16.69
C GLY A 61 17.63 -11.62 16.13
N GLU A 62 17.30 -10.64 15.29
CA GLU A 62 18.27 -9.69 14.74
C GLU A 62 18.37 -8.42 15.60
N GLN A 63 19.56 -7.81 15.62
CA GLN A 63 19.81 -6.53 16.30
C GLN A 63 19.70 -5.33 15.36
N LEU A 64 19.99 -5.56 14.08
CA LEU A 64 19.91 -4.61 12.98
C LEU A 64 18.56 -4.77 12.26
N SER A 65 18.10 -3.70 11.64
CA SER A 65 16.95 -3.71 10.75
C SER A 65 17.22 -4.51 9.47
N THR A 66 16.16 -4.89 8.76
CA THR A 66 16.24 -5.59 7.48
C THR A 66 17.07 -4.80 6.47
N GLY A 67 16.85 -3.49 6.37
CA GLY A 67 17.61 -2.60 5.50
C GLY A 67 19.09 -2.51 5.89
N GLU A 68 19.40 -2.38 7.19
CA GLU A 68 20.80 -2.37 7.64
C GLU A 68 21.51 -3.71 7.38
N LEU A 69 20.82 -4.85 7.47
CA LEU A 69 21.40 -6.15 7.14
C LEU A 69 21.67 -6.28 5.64
N ASP A 70 20.72 -5.84 4.81
CA ASP A 70 20.80 -5.82 3.35
C ASP A 70 21.92 -4.89 2.85
N ASP A 71 21.95 -3.64 3.32
CA ASP A 71 22.95 -2.64 2.94
C ASP A 71 24.39 -3.03 3.34
N ASN A 72 24.52 -3.86 4.39
CA ASN A 72 25.81 -4.40 4.84
C ASN A 72 26.18 -5.74 4.19
N TRP A 73 25.42 -6.22 3.19
CA TRP A 73 25.66 -7.49 2.52
C TRP A 73 25.76 -8.67 3.49
N SER A 74 24.93 -8.66 4.53
CA SER A 74 24.94 -9.71 5.54
C SER A 74 24.59 -11.05 4.90
N ALA A 75 25.44 -12.06 5.07
CA ALA A 75 25.15 -13.43 4.60
C ALA A 75 23.90 -14.06 5.28
N ARG A 76 23.33 -13.40 6.30
CA ARG A 76 22.08 -13.82 6.94
C ARG A 76 20.82 -13.29 6.24
N MET A 77 20.95 -12.35 5.31
CA MET A 77 19.84 -11.66 4.67
C MET A 77 19.86 -11.85 3.16
N ASP A 78 18.67 -12.09 2.61
CA ASP A 78 18.37 -11.99 1.18
C ASP A 78 17.04 -11.22 1.07
N TYR A 79 17.11 -9.93 0.74
CA TYR A 79 15.98 -9.02 0.79
C TYR A 79 15.64 -8.50 -0.61
N HIS A 80 14.35 -8.55 -0.94
CA HIS A 80 13.85 -7.99 -2.20
C HIS A 80 12.63 -7.11 -1.95
N LEU A 81 12.78 -5.81 -2.22
CA LEU A 81 11.67 -4.86 -2.23
C LEU A 81 11.14 -4.75 -3.65
N ILE A 82 9.97 -5.34 -3.89
CA ILE A 82 9.29 -5.37 -5.19
C ILE A 82 7.87 -4.79 -5.15
N ALA A 83 7.49 -4.21 -4.01
CA ALA A 83 6.30 -3.37 -3.92
C ALA A 83 6.40 -2.19 -4.89
N CYS A 84 5.26 -1.73 -5.42
CA CYS A 84 5.25 -0.66 -6.41
C CYS A 84 4.02 0.24 -6.19
N SER A 85 4.26 1.55 -6.10
CA SER A 85 3.21 2.57 -5.99
C SER A 85 2.15 2.40 -7.08
N GLY A 86 0.89 2.64 -6.72
CA GLY A 86 -0.26 2.44 -7.61
C GLY A 86 -0.70 0.98 -7.82
N SER A 87 0.03 -0.02 -7.30
CA SER A 87 -0.33 -1.43 -7.52
C SER A 87 -1.68 -1.79 -6.92
N ARG A 88 -2.37 -2.68 -7.62
CA ARG A 88 -3.56 -3.40 -7.19
C ARG A 88 -3.30 -4.90 -7.15
N THR A 89 -4.26 -5.65 -6.63
CA THR A 89 -4.16 -7.11 -6.53
C THR A 89 -3.79 -7.76 -7.87
N TYR A 90 -4.34 -7.30 -9.00
CA TYR A 90 -3.97 -7.83 -10.32
C TYR A 90 -2.54 -7.48 -10.75
N ASN A 91 -1.96 -6.34 -10.32
CA ASN A 91 -0.54 -6.05 -10.59
C ASN A 91 0.38 -7.00 -9.80
N VAL A 92 -0.14 -7.64 -8.75
CA VAL A 92 0.58 -8.67 -8.01
C VAL A 92 0.51 -10.00 -8.75
N ILE A 93 -0.69 -10.43 -9.19
CA ILE A 93 -0.94 -11.82 -9.62
C ILE A 93 -1.27 -12.04 -11.10
N ALA A 94 -1.26 -11.00 -11.94
CA ALA A 94 -1.54 -11.16 -13.37
C ALA A 94 -0.59 -12.19 -14.02
N PRO A 95 -1.03 -12.90 -15.08
CA PRO A 95 -0.17 -13.82 -15.82
C PRO A 95 1.07 -13.13 -16.40
N ALA A 96 2.22 -13.82 -16.35
CA ALA A 96 3.50 -13.29 -16.82
C ALA A 96 3.54 -12.98 -18.33
N ASP A 97 2.70 -13.66 -19.12
CA ASP A 97 2.61 -13.55 -20.57
C ASP A 97 1.54 -12.56 -21.05
N SER A 98 0.93 -11.83 -20.12
CA SER A 98 0.03 -10.74 -20.42
C SER A 98 0.77 -9.68 -21.24
N LYS A 99 0.66 -9.77 -22.58
CA LYS A 99 0.93 -8.66 -23.50
C LYS A 99 -0.07 -7.53 -23.33
N ASP A 100 -1.05 -7.70 -22.45
CA ASP A 100 -2.03 -6.69 -22.12
C ASP A 100 -1.39 -5.66 -21.19
N ARG A 101 -1.15 -4.47 -21.74
CA ARG A 101 -0.74 -3.30 -20.96
C ARG A 101 -1.80 -2.87 -19.95
N ALA A 102 -2.99 -3.48 -19.94
CA ALA A 102 -4.01 -3.23 -18.93
C ALA A 102 -3.52 -3.49 -17.49
N TYR A 103 -2.57 -4.41 -17.30
CA TYR A 103 -2.01 -4.74 -15.98
C TYR A 103 -0.61 -4.13 -15.75
N ASP A 104 -0.15 -3.31 -16.68
CA ASP A 104 1.13 -2.62 -16.58
C ASP A 104 1.09 -1.63 -15.41
N ASN A 105 2.13 -1.65 -14.59
CA ASN A 105 2.40 -0.63 -13.59
C ASN A 105 3.89 -0.32 -13.64
N SER A 106 4.25 0.89 -14.07
CA SER A 106 5.64 1.34 -14.21
C SER A 106 6.54 0.49 -15.14
N GLY A 107 5.96 -0.28 -16.08
CA GLY A 107 6.74 -1.19 -16.93
C GLY A 107 7.19 -2.47 -16.23
N GLU A 108 6.72 -2.73 -15.00
CA GLU A 108 7.11 -3.90 -14.22
C GLU A 108 6.33 -5.16 -14.58
N LEU A 109 6.99 -6.31 -14.43
CA LEU A 109 6.30 -7.59 -14.41
C LEU A 109 5.39 -7.68 -13.18
N PRO A 110 4.29 -8.46 -13.25
CA PRO A 110 3.50 -8.74 -12.07
C PRO A 110 4.38 -9.27 -10.94
N GLN A 111 4.16 -8.82 -9.71
CA GLN A 111 5.14 -9.00 -8.63
C GLN A 111 5.47 -10.47 -8.35
N ILE A 112 4.50 -11.40 -8.46
CA ILE A 112 4.77 -12.84 -8.27
C ILE A 112 5.66 -13.46 -9.38
N ASN A 113 5.84 -12.75 -10.50
CA ASN A 113 6.60 -13.20 -11.66
C ASN A 113 7.98 -12.54 -11.75
N GLN A 114 8.37 -11.69 -10.79
CA GLN A 114 9.70 -11.07 -10.77
C GLN A 114 10.84 -12.04 -10.40
N GLY A 115 10.50 -13.26 -9.98
CA GLY A 115 11.47 -14.35 -9.79
C GLY A 115 12.03 -14.51 -8.38
N TYR A 116 11.48 -13.78 -7.40
CA TYR A 116 11.97 -13.77 -6.02
C TYR A 116 11.22 -14.70 -5.05
N LEU A 117 10.03 -15.18 -5.43
CA LEU A 117 9.25 -16.12 -4.62
C LEU A 117 9.60 -17.56 -4.98
N ASP A 118 10.03 -18.33 -4.00
CA ASP A 118 10.32 -19.76 -4.14
C ASP A 118 10.13 -20.52 -2.80
N GLN A 119 10.40 -21.83 -2.80
CA GLN A 119 10.34 -22.66 -1.60
C GLN A 119 11.37 -22.28 -0.51
N ASN A 120 12.34 -21.42 -0.83
CA ASN A 120 13.30 -20.87 0.10
C ASN A 120 12.85 -19.50 0.63
N THR A 121 11.74 -18.90 0.21
CA THR A 121 11.27 -17.68 0.86
C THR A 121 10.86 -17.96 2.31
N ASP A 122 11.32 -17.14 3.27
CA ASP A 122 10.97 -17.28 4.70
C ASP A 122 9.82 -16.37 5.12
N LEU A 123 9.77 -15.17 4.55
CA LEU A 123 8.80 -14.14 4.90
C LEU A 123 8.40 -13.36 3.64
N VAL A 124 7.10 -13.22 3.44
CA VAL A 124 6.52 -12.26 2.49
C VAL A 124 5.77 -11.21 3.28
N THR A 125 6.02 -9.93 3.00
CA THR A 125 5.28 -8.82 3.61
C THR A 125 4.45 -8.11 2.55
N ILE A 126 3.15 -8.06 2.80
CA ILE A 126 2.01 -7.62 1.98
C ILE A 126 1.33 -6.29 2.33
N SER A 127 1.27 -5.22 1.54
CA SER A 127 0.14 -4.25 1.70
C SER A 127 -0.55 -4.04 0.37
N ILE A 128 -1.84 -4.40 0.26
CA ILE A 128 -2.58 -4.37 -1.00
C ILE A 128 -4.09 -4.29 -0.77
N GLY A 129 -4.84 -3.78 -1.75
CA GLY A 129 -6.30 -3.66 -1.72
C GLY A 129 -6.82 -2.23 -1.54
N GLY A 130 -6.02 -1.29 -1.08
CA GLY A 130 -6.40 0.12 -0.95
C GLY A 130 -6.72 0.76 -2.31
N ASN A 131 -5.89 0.49 -3.31
CA ASN A 131 -6.12 0.93 -4.69
C ASN A 131 -7.31 0.21 -5.34
N ASP A 132 -7.52 -1.07 -5.04
CA ASP A 132 -8.69 -1.85 -5.48
C ASP A 132 -9.99 -1.25 -4.91
N SER A 133 -9.95 -0.75 -3.67
CA SER A 133 -11.06 -0.06 -2.99
C SER A 133 -11.29 1.39 -3.45
N ARG A 134 -10.49 1.89 -4.40
CA ARG A 134 -10.60 3.25 -4.98
C ARG A 134 -10.37 4.39 -3.98
N PHE A 135 -9.60 4.17 -2.90
CA PHE A 135 -9.42 5.17 -1.85
C PHE A 135 -8.88 6.53 -2.34
N GLY A 136 -7.93 6.56 -3.28
CA GLY A 136 -7.43 7.83 -3.85
C GLY A 136 -8.52 8.65 -4.54
N TYR A 137 -9.44 7.97 -5.24
CA TYR A 137 -10.62 8.61 -5.84
C TYR A 137 -11.59 9.11 -4.76
N VAL A 138 -11.88 8.31 -3.75
CA VAL A 138 -12.79 8.68 -2.65
C VAL A 138 -12.27 9.90 -1.88
N ILE A 139 -10.99 9.91 -1.50
CA ILE A 139 -10.35 11.08 -0.85
C ILE A 139 -10.48 12.31 -1.74
N THR A 140 -10.24 12.14 -3.06
CA THR A 140 -10.37 13.25 -3.99
C THR A 140 -11.79 13.82 -4.03
N GLN A 141 -12.80 12.94 -4.08
CA GLN A 141 -14.19 13.35 -4.04
C GLN A 141 -14.52 14.10 -2.74
N CYS A 142 -13.92 13.71 -1.61
CA CYS A 142 -14.15 14.36 -0.32
C CYS A 142 -13.41 15.68 -0.12
N MET A 143 -12.29 15.89 -0.81
CA MET A 143 -11.59 17.17 -0.74
C MET A 143 -12.22 18.24 -1.65
N GLY A 144 -12.92 17.84 -2.71
CA GLY A 144 -13.55 18.77 -3.66
C GLY A 144 -14.93 19.28 -3.19
N PRO A 145 -15.51 20.27 -3.88
CA PRO A 145 -16.81 20.83 -3.51
C PRO A 145 -17.95 19.81 -3.60
N GLY A 146 -19.00 20.00 -2.81
CA GLY A 146 -20.23 19.19 -2.85
C GLY A 146 -20.33 18.26 -1.65
N ASN A 147 -20.53 18.84 -0.46
CA ASN A 147 -20.57 18.09 0.79
C ASN A 147 -22.02 17.72 1.15
N PRO A 148 -22.25 16.54 1.75
CA PRO A 148 -21.22 15.57 2.12
C PRO A 148 -20.83 14.66 0.93
N CYS A 149 -19.54 14.36 0.79
CA CYS A 149 -18.99 13.64 -0.35
C CYS A 149 -19.52 12.21 -0.50
N GLN A 150 -19.93 11.58 0.59
CA GLN A 150 -20.44 10.21 0.56
C GLN A 150 -21.74 10.05 -0.25
N GLU A 151 -22.44 11.15 -0.53
CA GLU A 151 -23.63 11.19 -1.39
C GLU A 151 -23.32 11.37 -2.87
N LYS A 152 -22.05 11.61 -3.23
CA LYS A 152 -21.62 11.70 -4.63
C LYS A 152 -21.69 10.33 -5.29
N ASN A 153 -21.91 10.33 -6.60
CA ASN A 153 -21.92 9.11 -7.39
C ASN A 153 -20.50 8.53 -7.54
N PHE A 154 -20.41 7.20 -7.47
CA PHE A 154 -19.23 6.46 -7.85
C PHE A 154 -19.10 6.40 -9.38
N ASP A 155 -18.25 7.25 -9.94
CA ASP A 155 -18.04 7.36 -11.40
C ASP A 155 -16.60 6.98 -11.82
N ASN A 156 -15.88 6.22 -10.99
CA ASN A 156 -14.50 5.77 -11.23
C ASN A 156 -14.41 4.27 -11.54
N VAL A 157 -15.20 3.83 -12.52
CA VAL A 157 -15.15 2.45 -13.04
C VAL A 157 -13.91 2.28 -13.90
N GLU A 158 -13.12 1.24 -13.63
CA GLU A 158 -11.96 0.93 -14.44
C GLU A 158 -12.18 -0.27 -15.37
N GLY A 159 -12.93 -1.28 -14.93
CA GLY A 159 -13.19 -2.49 -15.72
C GLY A 159 -11.97 -3.36 -16.06
N LYS A 160 -10.74 -2.93 -15.76
CA LYS A 160 -9.49 -3.69 -15.97
C LYS A 160 -9.24 -4.70 -14.84
N GLY A 161 -9.89 -5.86 -14.90
CA GLY A 161 -9.69 -6.92 -13.92
C GLY A 161 -10.30 -6.66 -12.53
N VAL A 162 -10.81 -5.46 -12.28
CA VAL A 162 -11.66 -5.14 -11.12
C VAL A 162 -13.11 -5.07 -11.62
N PRO A 163 -14.01 -5.96 -11.18
CA PRO A 163 -15.42 -5.95 -11.55
C PRO A 163 -16.19 -4.85 -10.80
N ASP A 164 -15.79 -3.58 -10.96
CA ASP A 164 -16.35 -2.40 -10.28
C ASP A 164 -17.55 -1.76 -11.01
N GLY A 165 -17.82 -2.18 -12.24
CA GLY A 165 -18.96 -1.69 -13.05
C GLY A 165 -20.34 -1.73 -12.36
N PRO A 166 -20.69 -2.78 -11.58
CA PRO A 166 -21.98 -2.83 -10.86
C PRO A 166 -22.21 -1.70 -9.85
N TYR A 167 -21.15 -1.01 -9.41
CA TYR A 167 -21.25 0.08 -8.43
C TYR A 167 -21.38 1.46 -9.09
N GLN A 168 -21.28 1.54 -10.42
CA GLN A 168 -21.33 2.80 -11.15
C GLN A 168 -22.62 3.58 -10.87
N GLY A 169 -22.49 4.87 -10.59
CA GLY A 169 -23.61 5.78 -10.36
C GLY A 169 -24.30 5.62 -9.01
N LYS A 170 -23.90 4.66 -8.17
CA LYS A 170 -24.37 4.55 -6.77
C LYS A 170 -23.69 5.61 -5.89
N PRO A 171 -24.32 6.06 -4.79
CA PRO A 171 -23.64 6.89 -3.80
C PRO A 171 -22.37 6.23 -3.27
N LEU A 172 -21.31 7.00 -3.02
CA LEU A 172 -20.05 6.47 -2.45
C LEU A 172 -20.29 5.73 -1.12
N ALA A 173 -21.24 6.20 -0.30
CA ALA A 173 -21.65 5.56 0.95
C ALA A 173 -22.12 4.10 0.79
N GLU A 174 -22.69 3.75 -0.37
CA GLU A 174 -23.14 2.40 -0.71
C GLU A 174 -22.06 1.66 -1.52
N ALA A 175 -21.54 2.31 -2.57
CA ALA A 175 -20.62 1.71 -3.52
C ALA A 175 -19.34 1.18 -2.87
N ILE A 176 -18.73 1.95 -1.96
CA ILE A 176 -17.40 1.64 -1.44
C ILE A 176 -17.42 0.45 -0.47
N PRO A 177 -18.33 0.38 0.54
CA PRO A 177 -18.44 -0.82 1.37
C PRO A 177 -18.75 -2.09 0.56
N ASP A 178 -19.67 -2.02 -0.41
CA ASP A 178 -19.99 -3.19 -1.25
C ASP A 178 -18.78 -3.61 -2.11
N LEU A 179 -18.07 -2.65 -2.72
CA LEU A 179 -16.85 -2.94 -3.49
C LEU A 179 -15.79 -3.63 -2.61
N ILE A 180 -15.61 -3.17 -1.37
CA ILE A 180 -14.67 -3.76 -0.42
C ILE A 180 -15.04 -5.22 -0.13
N SER A 181 -16.30 -5.51 0.18
CA SER A 181 -16.73 -6.88 0.51
C SER A 181 -16.72 -7.82 -0.68
N ASP A 182 -17.25 -7.37 -1.81
CA ASP A 182 -17.60 -8.25 -2.92
C ASP A 182 -16.44 -8.45 -3.89
N VAL A 183 -15.51 -7.49 -3.95
CA VAL A 183 -14.42 -7.46 -4.93
C VAL A 183 -13.06 -7.47 -4.27
N VAL A 184 -12.82 -6.57 -3.32
CA VAL A 184 -11.49 -6.41 -2.71
C VAL A 184 -11.13 -7.62 -1.85
N ALA A 185 -12.02 -8.06 -0.96
CA ALA A 185 -11.76 -9.21 -0.09
C ALA A 185 -11.43 -10.49 -0.88
N PRO A 186 -12.23 -10.90 -1.89
CA PRO A 186 -11.90 -12.08 -2.70
C PRO A 186 -10.62 -11.91 -3.53
N SER A 187 -10.27 -10.68 -3.92
CA SER A 187 -9.04 -10.41 -4.66
C SER A 187 -7.80 -10.50 -3.77
N ILE A 188 -7.87 -9.98 -2.54
CA ILE A 188 -6.81 -10.15 -1.52
C ILE A 188 -6.62 -11.64 -1.20
N GLN A 189 -7.70 -12.39 -1.02
CA GLN A 189 -7.64 -13.84 -0.81
C GLN A 189 -6.82 -14.52 -1.92
N LYS A 190 -7.19 -14.28 -3.19
CA LYS A 190 -6.48 -14.85 -4.34
C LYS A 190 -5.02 -14.43 -4.39
N THR A 191 -4.71 -13.20 -4.02
CA THR A 191 -3.33 -12.71 -3.94
C THR A 191 -2.51 -13.49 -2.91
N ILE A 192 -3.04 -13.70 -1.71
CA ILE A 192 -2.35 -14.46 -0.66
C ILE A 192 -2.16 -15.92 -1.08
N GLU A 193 -3.19 -16.56 -1.64
CA GLU A 193 -3.12 -17.94 -2.12
C GLU A 193 -2.07 -18.09 -3.24
N ALA A 194 -2.02 -17.17 -4.21
CA ALA A 194 -1.03 -17.19 -5.28
C ALA A 194 0.41 -16.97 -4.79
N ILE A 195 0.60 -16.15 -3.75
CA ILE A 195 1.90 -15.99 -3.10
C ILE A 195 2.30 -17.30 -2.41
N HIS A 196 1.37 -17.92 -1.67
CA HIS A 196 1.62 -19.20 -1.01
C HIS A 196 1.98 -20.31 -2.00
N ASP A 197 1.31 -20.38 -3.15
CA ASP A 197 1.62 -21.36 -4.20
C ASP A 197 3.05 -21.24 -4.73
N LYS A 198 3.60 -20.02 -4.77
CA LYS A 198 4.99 -19.75 -5.19
C LYS A 198 6.00 -19.95 -4.06
N ALA A 199 5.60 -19.59 -2.83
CA ALA A 199 6.44 -19.59 -1.63
C ALA A 199 5.79 -20.40 -0.50
N PRO A 200 5.67 -21.74 -0.64
CA PRO A 200 4.85 -22.57 0.25
C PRO A 200 5.35 -22.63 1.71
N ASN A 201 6.61 -22.28 1.94
CA ASN A 201 7.25 -22.27 3.27
C ASN A 201 7.33 -20.88 3.91
N ALA A 202 6.86 -19.85 3.21
CA ALA A 202 6.94 -18.48 3.70
C ALA A 202 5.80 -18.18 4.69
N ARG A 203 6.13 -17.46 5.76
CA ARG A 203 5.12 -16.71 6.51
C ARG A 203 4.69 -15.52 5.66
N ILE A 204 3.39 -15.30 5.53
CA ILE A 204 2.84 -14.14 4.81
C ILE A 204 2.27 -13.18 5.84
N VAL A 205 2.75 -11.93 5.88
CA VAL A 205 2.16 -10.88 6.70
C VAL A 205 1.37 -9.94 5.82
N LEU A 206 0.03 -9.96 5.93
CA LEU A 206 -0.83 -8.94 5.36
C LEU A 206 -0.86 -7.73 6.30
N MET A 207 -0.16 -6.67 5.91
CA MET A 207 -0.14 -5.38 6.56
C MET A 207 -1.38 -4.55 6.16
N GLY A 208 -2.15 -4.15 7.16
CA GLY A 208 -3.31 -3.26 6.98
C GLY A 208 -2.93 -1.81 6.68
N TYR A 209 -3.95 -0.97 6.51
CA TYR A 209 -3.80 0.47 6.35
C TYR A 209 -3.98 1.20 7.70
N PRO A 210 -3.38 2.39 7.87
CA PRO A 210 -3.48 3.14 9.11
C PRO A 210 -4.83 3.86 9.17
N PRO A 211 -5.19 4.50 10.30
CA PRO A 211 -6.28 5.48 10.31
C PRO A 211 -5.92 6.59 9.32
N LEU A 212 -6.91 7.11 8.60
CA LEU A 212 -6.66 8.06 7.53
C LEU A 212 -6.46 9.48 8.06
N LEU A 213 -7.37 9.93 8.93
CA LEU A 213 -7.49 11.33 9.35
C LEU A 213 -7.51 11.42 10.88
N SER A 214 -6.79 12.40 11.44
CA SER A 214 -6.87 12.84 12.83
C SER A 214 -7.48 14.25 12.90
N ASN A 215 -7.94 14.66 14.09
CA ASN A 215 -8.38 16.03 14.37
C ASN A 215 -9.37 16.59 13.33
N ASP A 216 -10.34 15.75 12.93
CA ASP A 216 -11.40 16.03 11.96
C ASP A 216 -10.89 16.63 10.63
N ALA A 217 -9.70 16.20 10.20
CA ALA A 217 -9.04 16.68 8.99
C ALA A 217 -8.84 18.21 8.93
N SER A 218 -8.88 18.89 10.09
CA SER A 218 -8.89 20.36 10.19
C SER A 218 -7.71 21.04 9.49
N CYS A 219 -6.54 20.40 9.40
CA CYS A 219 -5.37 20.92 8.71
C CYS A 219 -5.52 20.99 7.17
N LEU A 220 -6.46 20.23 6.58
CA LEU A 220 -6.75 20.21 5.15
C LEU A 220 -7.70 21.35 4.71
N ASN A 221 -8.37 22.01 5.67
CA ASN A 221 -9.42 23.00 5.40
C ASN A 221 -8.89 24.44 5.25
N LYS A 222 -7.64 24.58 4.79
CA LYS A 222 -6.94 25.88 4.71
C LYS A 222 -7.20 26.64 3.40
N VAL A 223 -7.69 25.95 2.37
CA VAL A 223 -7.93 26.53 1.04
C VAL A 223 -9.44 26.58 0.78
N PRO A 224 -10.01 27.72 0.35
CA PRO A 224 -11.43 27.79 0.04
C PRO A 224 -11.84 26.73 -1.00
N LEU A 225 -12.97 26.06 -0.75
CA LEU A 225 -13.53 24.98 -1.60
C LEU A 225 -12.69 23.70 -1.69
N ILE A 226 -11.59 23.60 -0.93
CA ILE A 226 -10.78 22.39 -0.79
C ILE A 226 -10.68 22.04 0.69
N GLY A 227 -11.20 20.87 1.07
CA GLY A 227 -11.19 20.45 2.46
C GLY A 227 -12.11 19.26 2.71
N ILE A 228 -11.98 18.68 3.89
CA ILE A 228 -12.79 17.56 4.36
C ILE A 228 -13.52 18.04 5.62
N SER A 229 -14.85 17.97 5.62
CA SER A 229 -15.67 18.31 6.79
C SER A 229 -15.53 17.26 7.90
N PRO A 230 -15.88 17.58 9.16
CA PRO A 230 -15.86 16.59 10.24
C PRO A 230 -16.72 15.36 9.97
N GLU A 231 -17.88 15.54 9.33
CA GLU A 231 -18.77 14.43 8.94
C GLU A 231 -18.11 13.51 7.91
N GLU A 232 -17.50 14.08 6.86
CA GLU A 232 -16.78 13.31 5.84
C GLU A 232 -15.52 12.64 6.42
N SER A 233 -14.82 13.32 7.35
CA SER A 233 -13.66 12.75 8.05
C SER A 233 -14.05 11.52 8.87
N GLN A 234 -15.20 11.56 9.55
CA GLN A 234 -15.72 10.41 10.30
C GLN A 234 -16.10 9.26 9.37
N TRP A 235 -16.79 9.56 8.26
CA TRP A 235 -17.15 8.56 7.26
C TRP A 235 -15.91 7.90 6.63
N LEU A 236 -14.92 8.69 6.19
CA LEU A 236 -13.67 8.18 5.60
C LEU A 236 -12.91 7.27 6.57
N ASN A 237 -12.80 7.65 7.84
CA ASN A 237 -12.20 6.79 8.86
C ASN A 237 -13.01 5.51 9.09
N GLY A 238 -14.34 5.58 9.01
CA GLY A 238 -15.21 4.40 9.07
C GLY A 238 -14.98 3.44 7.89
N VAL A 239 -14.82 3.95 6.67
CA VAL A 239 -14.49 3.14 5.49
C VAL A 239 -13.09 2.52 5.62
N ALA A 240 -12.10 3.26 6.12
CA ALA A 240 -10.76 2.73 6.39
C ALA A 240 -10.79 1.62 7.46
N GLN A 241 -11.60 1.79 8.52
CA GLN A 241 -11.80 0.75 9.52
C GLN A 241 -12.48 -0.49 8.95
N TYR A 242 -13.48 -0.31 8.08
CA TYR A 242 -14.16 -1.40 7.40
C TYR A 242 -13.20 -2.20 6.51
N LEU A 243 -12.38 -1.54 5.68
CA LEU A 243 -11.35 -2.23 4.89
C LEU A 243 -10.39 -3.01 5.80
N ALA A 244 -9.89 -2.40 6.88
CA ALA A 244 -8.98 -3.08 7.81
C ALA A 244 -9.61 -4.34 8.45
N GLN A 245 -10.90 -4.27 8.82
CA GLN A 245 -11.63 -5.43 9.33
C GLN A 245 -11.77 -6.51 8.27
N THR A 246 -12.14 -6.15 7.03
CA THR A 246 -12.25 -7.09 5.91
C THR A 246 -10.91 -7.76 5.58
N MET A 247 -9.80 -7.01 5.60
CA MET A 247 -8.45 -7.55 5.41
C MET A 247 -8.08 -8.57 6.50
N PHE A 248 -8.39 -8.25 7.77
CA PHE A 248 -8.19 -9.17 8.88
C PHE A 248 -8.99 -10.47 8.70
N GLU A 249 -10.28 -10.37 8.40
CA GLU A 249 -11.16 -11.52 8.20
C GLU A 249 -10.72 -12.38 7.00
N THR A 250 -10.25 -11.74 5.94
CA THR A 250 -9.72 -12.42 4.75
C THR A 250 -8.45 -13.21 5.09
N ALA A 251 -7.49 -12.60 5.79
CA ALA A 251 -6.28 -13.29 6.23
C ALA A 251 -6.60 -14.45 7.19
N ASP A 252 -7.54 -14.26 8.13
CA ASP A 252 -7.98 -15.31 9.05
C ASP A 252 -8.66 -16.49 8.32
N LEU A 253 -9.49 -16.20 7.31
CA LEU A 253 -10.12 -17.20 6.46
C LEU A 253 -9.06 -18.04 5.71
N VAL A 254 -8.09 -17.39 5.07
CA VAL A 254 -7.03 -18.06 4.32
C VAL A 254 -6.12 -18.87 5.25
N ARG A 255 -5.83 -18.34 6.46
CA ARG A 255 -5.11 -19.07 7.50
C ARG A 255 -5.82 -20.35 7.93
N LYS A 256 -7.15 -20.31 8.12
CA LYS A 256 -7.96 -21.48 8.45
C LYS A 256 -7.93 -22.56 7.35
N HIS A 257 -7.59 -22.19 6.12
CA HIS A 257 -7.38 -23.12 5.01
C HIS A 257 -5.93 -23.60 4.84
N GLY A 258 -5.06 -23.33 5.81
CA GLY A 258 -3.73 -23.96 5.91
C GLY A 258 -2.58 -23.12 5.36
N VAL A 259 -2.83 -21.90 4.91
CA VAL A 259 -1.77 -20.96 4.54
C VAL A 259 -1.20 -20.32 5.81
N ASP A 260 0.12 -20.23 5.93
CA ASP A 260 0.79 -19.55 7.04
C ASP A 260 0.74 -18.02 6.82
N VAL A 261 -0.44 -17.43 6.99
CA VAL A 261 -0.70 -15.99 6.84
C VAL A 261 -1.20 -15.35 8.14
N GLY A 262 -0.75 -14.13 8.43
CA GLY A 262 -1.17 -13.32 9.56
C GLY A 262 -1.48 -11.88 9.14
N TYR A 263 -2.38 -11.22 9.88
CA TYR A 263 -2.70 -9.81 9.67
C TYR A 263 -1.96 -8.93 10.69
N ALA A 264 -1.33 -7.87 10.20
CA ALA A 264 -0.66 -6.86 11.02
C ALA A 264 -1.46 -5.55 10.99
N ASN A 265 -1.97 -5.11 12.14
CA ASN A 265 -2.86 -3.95 12.25
C ASN A 265 -2.12 -2.69 12.72
N PRO A 266 -1.87 -1.70 11.85
CA PRO A 266 -1.13 -0.49 12.23
C PRO A 266 -2.00 0.55 12.98
N GLN A 267 -3.31 0.35 13.11
CA GLN A 267 -4.22 1.38 13.62
C GLN A 267 -3.83 1.92 15.00
N ALA A 268 -3.41 1.04 15.92
CA ALA A 268 -3.02 1.44 17.25
C ALA A 268 -1.74 2.29 17.27
N PHE A 269 -0.76 1.97 16.42
CA PHE A 269 0.51 2.70 16.35
C PHE A 269 0.34 4.11 15.79
N PHE A 270 -0.63 4.29 14.88
CA PHE A 270 -0.97 5.55 14.23
C PHE A 270 -2.06 6.38 14.94
N TYR A 271 -2.60 5.92 16.06
CA TYR A 271 -3.66 6.65 16.77
C TYR A 271 -3.21 8.09 17.10
N GLY A 272 -3.96 9.09 16.61
CA GLY A 272 -3.66 10.52 16.77
C GLY A 272 -2.49 11.04 15.92
N LYS A 273 -1.87 10.20 15.07
CA LYS A 273 -0.68 10.51 14.26
C LYS A 273 -0.93 10.40 12.75
N ALA A 274 -2.17 10.20 12.34
CA ALA A 274 -2.55 10.18 10.93
C ALA A 274 -2.44 11.59 10.29
N VAL A 275 -3.06 11.81 9.14
CA VAL A 275 -3.11 13.16 8.54
C VAL A 275 -3.73 14.15 9.54
N CYS A 276 -3.16 15.35 9.66
CA CYS A 276 -3.51 16.33 10.69
C CYS A 276 -3.29 15.89 12.15
N GLY A 277 -2.55 14.80 12.40
CA GLY A 277 -2.18 14.32 13.73
C GLY A 277 -1.03 15.10 14.38
N ASP A 278 -0.66 14.72 15.60
CA ASP A 278 0.48 15.30 16.32
C ASP A 278 1.28 14.22 17.08
N PRO A 279 2.49 13.84 16.62
CA PRO A 279 3.11 14.29 15.38
C PRO A 279 2.37 13.73 14.14
N GLU A 280 2.23 14.56 13.11
CA GLU A 280 1.67 14.12 11.82
C GLU A 280 2.64 13.17 11.11
N SER A 281 2.29 11.88 11.08
CA SER A 281 3.11 10.79 10.54
C SER A 281 2.66 10.31 9.15
N ILE A 282 1.54 10.84 8.64
CA ILE A 282 1.06 10.67 7.27
C ILE A 282 1.01 12.06 6.64
N HIS A 283 1.55 12.23 5.44
CA HIS A 283 1.49 13.50 4.72
C HIS A 283 0.04 13.93 4.49
N GLY A 284 -0.24 15.21 4.68
CA GLY A 284 -1.42 15.85 4.09
C GLY A 284 -1.24 16.05 2.59
N ILE A 285 -1.50 17.27 2.13
CA ILE A 285 -1.28 17.67 0.72
C ILE A 285 0.19 17.99 0.51
N VAL A 286 0.83 17.33 -0.46
CA VAL A 286 2.21 17.58 -0.88
C VAL A 286 2.23 18.11 -2.31
N THR A 287 2.81 19.29 -2.52
CA THR A 287 2.90 19.94 -3.84
C THR A 287 4.29 19.85 -4.46
N ASP A 288 5.29 19.46 -3.67
CA ASP A 288 6.65 19.28 -4.16
C ASP A 288 6.76 17.90 -4.82
N LEU A 289 6.88 17.90 -6.15
CA LEU A 289 6.91 16.69 -6.97
C LEU A 289 8.25 15.96 -6.88
N THR A 290 8.20 14.64 -7.01
CA THR A 290 9.36 13.77 -7.25
C THR A 290 9.65 13.66 -8.75
N ASP A 291 10.76 13.02 -9.10
CA ASP A 291 11.26 12.94 -10.48
C ASP A 291 10.31 12.15 -11.41
N SER A 292 9.63 11.13 -10.88
CA SER A 292 8.69 10.32 -11.65
C SER A 292 7.25 10.84 -11.67
N ASP A 293 6.90 11.74 -10.74
CA ASP A 293 5.55 12.27 -10.58
C ASP A 293 5.03 12.84 -11.92
N GLU A 294 3.84 12.39 -12.30
CA GLU A 294 2.99 12.98 -13.32
C GLU A 294 1.59 13.16 -12.72
N PRO A 295 1.27 14.34 -12.18
CA PRO A 295 0.03 14.59 -11.46
C PRO A 295 -1.25 14.19 -12.21
N LYS A 296 -1.24 14.20 -13.55
CA LYS A 296 -2.38 13.74 -14.36
C LYS A 296 -2.63 12.24 -14.26
N ILE A 297 -1.61 11.45 -13.95
CA ILE A 297 -1.69 10.00 -13.77
C ILE A 297 -1.84 9.68 -12.28
N ASP A 298 -1.07 10.35 -11.42
CA ASP A 298 -1.00 10.02 -9.99
C ASP A 298 -2.18 10.63 -9.20
N TRP A 299 -2.69 11.76 -9.66
CA TRP A 299 -3.86 12.46 -9.11
C TRP A 299 -4.77 12.99 -10.24
N PRO A 300 -5.39 12.11 -11.06
CA PRO A 300 -6.09 12.50 -12.30
C PRO A 300 -7.21 13.52 -12.10
N PHE A 301 -7.76 13.59 -10.88
CA PHE A 301 -8.85 14.49 -10.49
C PHE A 301 -8.36 15.78 -9.78
N PHE A 302 -7.14 15.79 -9.26
CA PHE A 302 -6.48 16.95 -8.67
C PHE A 302 -5.37 17.43 -9.62
N GLN A 303 -5.74 18.21 -10.64
CA GLN A 303 -4.78 18.83 -11.58
C GLN A 303 -3.93 19.95 -10.93
N LEU A 304 -3.91 20.03 -9.60
CA LEU A 304 -3.19 21.03 -8.81
C LEU A 304 -1.69 20.73 -8.64
N GLY A 305 -1.18 19.67 -9.28
CA GLY A 305 0.24 19.31 -9.17
C GLY A 305 0.57 18.67 -7.83
N LEU A 306 -0.22 17.67 -7.42
CA LEU A 306 0.04 16.93 -6.19
C LEU A 306 1.08 15.85 -6.43
N SER A 307 1.99 15.71 -5.49
CA SER A 307 2.93 14.58 -5.46
C SER A 307 2.20 13.30 -5.07
N ALA A 308 2.65 12.16 -5.60
CA ALA A 308 2.19 10.84 -5.18
C ALA A 308 2.36 10.61 -3.66
N GLN A 309 3.28 11.34 -3.01
CA GLN A 309 3.50 11.32 -1.56
C GLN A 309 2.30 11.78 -0.72
N SER A 310 1.35 12.53 -1.30
CA SER A 310 0.16 13.00 -0.56
C SER A 310 -0.62 11.82 0.04
N PHE A 311 -1.07 11.96 1.28
CA PHE A 311 -1.79 10.91 2.02
C PHE A 311 -1.00 9.61 2.29
N HIS A 312 0.32 9.62 2.08
CA HIS A 312 1.18 8.48 2.38
C HIS A 312 2.04 8.69 3.64
N PRO A 313 2.53 7.62 4.28
CA PRO A 313 3.37 7.73 5.47
C PRO A 313 4.65 8.53 5.23
N LYS A 314 5.01 9.38 6.18
CA LYS A 314 6.36 9.98 6.27
C LYS A 314 7.37 8.91 6.68
N ILE A 315 8.67 9.22 6.71
CA ILE A 315 9.71 8.33 7.27
C ILE A 315 9.33 7.85 8.69
N ALA A 316 8.82 8.75 9.53
CA ALA A 316 8.32 8.42 10.87
C ALA A 316 7.06 7.52 10.86
N GLY A 317 6.17 7.69 9.88
CA GLY A 317 5.03 6.80 9.69
C GLY A 317 5.44 5.40 9.23
N ALA A 318 6.42 5.31 8.32
CA ALA A 318 7.00 4.02 7.94
C ALA A 318 7.67 3.31 9.14
N ARG A 319 8.21 4.05 10.13
CA ARG A 319 8.64 3.46 11.40
C ARG A 319 7.49 2.87 12.22
N LEU A 320 6.34 3.53 12.30
CA LEU A 320 5.15 2.99 12.99
C LEU A 320 4.65 1.70 12.33
N TYR A 321 4.74 1.62 11.00
CA TYR A 321 4.48 0.38 10.28
C TYR A 321 5.50 -0.72 10.60
N ALA A 322 6.78 -0.37 10.69
CA ALA A 322 7.82 -1.30 11.10
C ALA A 322 7.59 -1.84 12.52
N ASP A 323 7.19 -0.98 13.46
CA ASP A 323 6.79 -1.39 14.82
C ASP A 323 5.60 -2.38 14.79
N THR A 324 4.66 -2.14 13.89
CA THR A 324 3.50 -3.03 13.68
C THR A 324 3.95 -4.41 13.18
N LEU A 325 4.87 -4.46 12.21
CA LEU A 325 5.43 -5.72 11.69
C LEU A 325 6.20 -6.47 12.79
N GLU A 326 7.05 -5.77 13.53
CA GLU A 326 7.82 -6.34 14.63
C GLU A 326 6.92 -6.95 15.70
N ALA A 327 5.84 -6.25 16.08
CA ALA A 327 4.85 -6.76 17.03
C ALA A 327 4.13 -8.01 16.49
N ALA A 328 3.72 -8.00 15.22
CA ALA A 328 3.05 -9.13 14.59
C ALA A 328 3.95 -10.38 14.52
N LEU A 329 5.21 -10.22 14.12
CA LEU A 329 6.19 -11.31 14.07
C LEU A 329 6.56 -11.84 15.47
N GLY A 330 6.56 -10.98 16.48
CA GLY A 330 6.79 -11.38 17.88
C GLY A 330 5.64 -12.20 18.46
N ALA A 331 4.40 -11.92 18.07
CA ALA A 331 3.21 -12.66 18.51
C ALA A 331 3.00 -13.98 17.75
N TRP A 332 3.69 -14.16 16.61
CA TRP A 332 3.56 -15.31 15.72
C TRP A 332 4.93 -15.93 15.41
N PRO A 333 5.54 -16.63 16.39
CA PRO A 333 6.83 -17.28 16.21
C PRO A 333 6.75 -18.41 15.18
N LYS A 334 7.77 -18.53 14.34
CA LYS A 334 7.93 -19.65 13.40
C LYS A 334 8.15 -20.94 14.22
N ASN A 335 7.35 -21.98 13.95
CA ASN A 335 7.53 -23.30 14.55
C ASN A 335 8.79 -23.99 14.01
#